data_AF-A0A0Q8WNK3-F1
#
_entry.id   AF-A0A0Q8WNK3-F1
#
_cell.length_a   1.000
_cell.length_b   1.000
_cell.length_c   1.000
_cell.angle_alpha   90.00
_cell.angle_beta   90.00
_cell.angle_gamma   90.00
#
_symmetry.space_group_name_H-M   'P 1'
#
loop_
_entity.id
_entity.type
_entity.pdbx_description
1 polymer ?
#
loop_
_entity_poly.entity_id
_entity_poly.type
_entity_poly.pdbx_seq_one_letter_code
_entity_poly.pdbx_strand_id
1 'polypeptide(L)'
;MVSAGHRSRSGARGQWRRALRDVRHLLAFRAATVRRRRAAGSALAAIGVVTVLAAVLPAGMRVDADLGRMLAPGLAGVAVGAAAAGGGGRELIGRDAAAVHPISPVSDHLGALVLAPLSAGWLIQAWALLGLVAALSGVRAQGIAVAWVLMATALAQAVGWTAEWLRRRGPGWALGRFVLPVVVGLLAAPVAAVVGRIVRTGGPLSLLATAAALLALAVGLVVLGARAALATSRLVPRDEGRLESRTYALRTTPRSDLAVLRRIDRGSVWRSVPLRRGTWLLALAPGSIALAGGLSWSALVLMPGLVASGCVLLFGVNLWCLDGRGLLWRETLPVPPRTVVAARTWVLAELLLGAGAVTLLLGAVRAGRPTAAELLAVVLALGVVVGQAVSAGLRWSAAHPHAVDLRSARATPAPPLVMVGYSLRLAVATTVTGVLLGGLAEAGRTDLLLVLAAALGAVSAYRISRAGRRWSDPVRRARVVSIVSAG
;
A
#
# COMPACT_ATOMS: atom_id res chain seq x y z
N MET A 1 12.86 -44.72 15.22
CA MET A 1 14.07 -43.88 15.07
C MET A 1 14.74 -44.26 13.76
N VAL A 2 14.59 -43.46 12.70
CA VAL A 2 15.22 -43.71 11.39
C VAL A 2 15.97 -42.45 10.96
N SER A 3 17.29 -42.58 10.96
CA SER A 3 18.32 -41.80 10.27
C SER A 3 18.02 -40.32 9.95
N ALA A 4 18.30 -39.46 10.92
CA ALA A 4 18.45 -38.01 10.74
C ALA A 4 19.95 -37.68 10.75
N GLY A 5 20.60 -37.60 9.59
CA GLY A 5 22.02 -37.25 9.58
C GLY A 5 22.65 -36.80 8.27
N HIS A 6 22.08 -37.14 7.10
CA HIS A 6 22.76 -36.91 5.81
C HIS A 6 21.87 -36.27 4.71
N ARG A 7 20.90 -35.42 5.07
CA ARG A 7 20.25 -34.50 4.09
C ARG A 7 21.17 -33.31 3.82
N SER A 8 22.14 -33.63 2.97
CA SER A 8 23.31 -32.89 2.51
C SER A 8 23.09 -31.42 2.12
N ARG A 9 24.15 -30.61 2.32
CA ARG A 9 24.30 -29.25 1.78
C ARG A 9 24.05 -29.14 0.26
N SER A 10 24.11 -30.25 -0.49
CA SER A 10 23.75 -30.29 -1.92
C SER A 10 22.25 -30.07 -2.16
N GLY A 11 21.38 -30.47 -1.23
CA GLY A 11 19.94 -30.22 -1.32
C GLY A 11 19.57 -28.73 -1.18
N ALA A 12 20.27 -27.99 -0.31
CA ALA A 12 20.01 -26.56 -0.10
C ALA A 12 20.44 -25.71 -1.31
N ARG A 13 21.64 -25.95 -1.88
CA ARG A 13 22.07 -25.25 -3.10
C ARG A 13 21.16 -25.58 -4.29
N GLY A 14 20.73 -26.82 -4.42
CA GLY A 14 19.76 -27.24 -5.44
C GLY A 14 18.38 -26.59 -5.28
N GLN A 15 17.95 -26.33 -4.04
CA GLN A 15 16.69 -25.64 -3.76
C GLN A 15 16.73 -24.16 -4.19
N TRP A 16 17.81 -23.43 -3.86
CA TRP A 16 17.96 -22.03 -4.26
C TRP A 16 18.05 -21.84 -5.78
N ARG A 17 18.82 -22.70 -6.47
CA ARG A 17 18.92 -22.65 -7.94
C ARG A 17 17.58 -22.91 -8.62
N ARG A 18 16.81 -23.89 -8.11
CA ARG A 18 15.44 -24.14 -8.58
C ARG A 18 14.54 -22.95 -8.32
N ALA A 19 14.55 -22.40 -7.11
CA ALA A 19 13.72 -21.25 -6.78
C ALA A 19 13.99 -20.02 -7.66
N LEU A 20 15.26 -19.72 -7.94
CA LEU A 20 15.65 -18.64 -8.86
C LEU A 20 15.16 -18.90 -10.29
N ARG A 21 15.25 -20.15 -10.76
CA ARG A 21 14.75 -20.56 -12.07
C ARG A 21 13.23 -20.39 -12.15
N ASP A 22 12.52 -20.84 -11.12
CA ASP A 22 11.05 -20.71 -11.03
C ASP A 22 10.64 -19.24 -11.03
N VAL A 23 11.30 -18.37 -10.25
CA VAL A 23 11.06 -16.93 -10.25
C VAL A 23 11.22 -16.35 -11.65
N ARG A 24 12.29 -16.74 -12.36
CA ARG A 24 12.50 -16.29 -13.75
C ARG A 24 11.35 -16.73 -14.66
N HIS A 25 10.91 -17.98 -14.58
CA HIS A 25 9.78 -18.47 -15.38
C HIS A 25 8.47 -17.78 -15.03
N LEU A 26 8.20 -17.55 -13.74
CA LEU A 26 7.01 -16.83 -13.28
C LEU A 26 7.02 -15.37 -13.74
N LEU A 27 8.16 -14.69 -13.68
CA LEU A 27 8.31 -13.33 -14.19
C LEU A 27 8.14 -13.29 -15.71
N ALA A 28 8.71 -14.25 -16.44
CA ALA A 28 8.53 -14.37 -17.88
C ALA A 28 7.06 -14.64 -18.26
N PHE A 29 6.39 -15.52 -17.52
CA PHE A 29 4.96 -15.78 -17.67
C PHE A 29 4.14 -14.50 -17.45
N ARG A 30 4.39 -13.76 -16.36
CA ARG A 30 3.71 -12.47 -16.12
C ARG A 30 3.99 -11.47 -17.24
N ALA A 31 5.24 -11.34 -17.69
CA ALA A 31 5.60 -10.46 -18.80
C ALA A 31 4.88 -10.86 -20.10
N ALA A 32 4.72 -12.16 -20.36
CA ALA A 32 4.03 -12.67 -21.53
C ALA A 32 2.52 -12.34 -21.51
N THR A 33 1.88 -12.36 -20.34
CA THR A 33 0.45 -12.05 -20.16
C THR A 33 0.10 -10.55 -20.24
N VAL A 34 1.10 -9.65 -20.36
CA VAL A 34 0.86 -8.22 -20.51
C VAL A 34 0.27 -7.91 -21.89
N ARG A 35 -1.04 -7.63 -21.93
CA ARG A 35 -1.78 -7.28 -23.17
C ARG A 35 -1.22 -6.06 -23.91
N ARG A 36 -0.62 -5.09 -23.20
CA ARG A 36 -0.10 -3.83 -23.77
C ARG A 36 1.39 -3.66 -23.47
N ARG A 37 2.24 -4.49 -24.10
CA ARG A 37 3.70 -4.50 -23.86
C ARG A 37 4.35 -3.14 -24.06
N ARG A 38 3.98 -2.39 -25.10
CA ARG A 38 4.50 -1.03 -25.34
C ARG A 38 4.18 -0.06 -24.20
N ALA A 39 2.94 -0.08 -23.69
CA ALA A 39 2.53 0.78 -22.59
C ALA A 39 3.20 0.41 -21.25
N ALA A 40 3.44 -0.88 -21.02
CA ALA A 40 4.21 -1.34 -19.87
C ALA A 40 5.69 -0.93 -19.99
N GLY A 41 6.28 -1.08 -21.19
CA GLY A 41 7.63 -0.61 -21.50
C GLY A 41 7.78 0.90 -21.30
N SER A 42 6.83 1.70 -21.80
CA SER A 42 6.84 3.15 -21.60
C SER A 42 6.67 3.55 -20.13
N ALA A 43 5.85 2.82 -19.37
CA ALA A 43 5.70 3.06 -17.94
C ALA A 43 6.99 2.74 -17.15
N LEU A 44 7.65 1.62 -17.48
CA LEU A 44 8.95 1.28 -16.89
C LEU A 44 10.04 2.29 -17.28
N ALA A 45 10.06 2.72 -18.54
CA ALA A 45 10.98 3.75 -19.00
C ALA A 45 10.74 5.08 -18.27
N ALA A 46 9.48 5.51 -18.13
CA ALA A 46 9.14 6.71 -17.37
C ALA A 46 9.56 6.60 -15.89
N ILE A 47 9.35 5.46 -15.24
CA ILE A 47 9.84 5.20 -13.88
C ILE A 47 11.37 5.30 -13.83
N GLY A 48 12.07 4.71 -14.80
CA GLY A 48 13.52 4.79 -14.91
C GLY A 48 14.00 6.24 -15.04
N VAL A 49 13.41 7.01 -15.95
CA VAL A 49 13.71 8.44 -16.14
C VAL A 49 13.47 9.23 -14.86
N VAL A 50 12.30 9.10 -14.24
CA VAL A 50 11.99 9.80 -12.97
C VAL A 50 12.97 9.40 -11.87
N THR A 51 13.39 8.13 -11.80
CA THR A 51 14.38 7.66 -10.82
C THR A 51 15.74 8.32 -11.03
N VAL A 52 16.20 8.39 -12.28
CA VAL A 52 17.46 9.07 -12.63
C VAL A 52 17.37 10.56 -12.33
N LEU A 53 16.27 11.22 -12.72
CA LEU A 53 16.05 12.63 -12.44
C LEU A 53 16.02 12.91 -10.93
N ALA A 54 15.35 12.07 -10.14
CA ALA A 54 15.35 12.18 -8.69
C ALA A 54 16.74 11.99 -8.09
N ALA A 55 17.57 11.10 -8.63
CA ALA A 55 18.92 10.84 -8.12
C ALA A 55 19.98 11.88 -8.54
N VAL A 56 19.71 12.66 -9.61
CA VAL A 56 20.69 13.57 -10.22
C VAL A 56 20.31 15.03 -10.09
N LEU A 57 19.08 15.43 -10.43
CA LEU A 57 18.68 16.84 -10.47
C LEU A 57 18.89 17.58 -9.15
N PRO A 58 18.57 16.99 -7.97
CA PRO A 58 18.72 17.73 -6.72
C PRO A 58 20.19 17.99 -6.34
N ALA A 59 21.17 17.30 -6.95
CA ALA A 59 22.58 17.51 -6.66
C ALA A 59 23.09 18.92 -7.02
N GLY A 60 22.40 19.63 -7.90
CA GLY A 60 22.70 21.03 -8.23
C GLY A 60 21.95 22.06 -7.37
N MET A 61 21.05 21.63 -6.49
CA MET A 61 20.25 22.53 -5.67
C MET A 61 21.01 22.91 -4.40
N ARG A 62 20.96 24.18 -4.01
CA ARG A 62 21.41 24.61 -2.68
C ARG A 62 20.34 24.22 -1.67
N VAL A 63 20.76 23.54 -0.61
CA VAL A 63 19.86 22.99 0.39
C VAL A 63 20.21 23.54 1.76
N ASP A 64 19.21 23.95 2.51
CA ASP A 64 19.38 24.38 3.89
C ASP A 64 19.84 23.24 4.80
N ALA A 65 20.60 23.60 5.84
CA ALA A 65 21.10 22.66 6.85
C ALA A 65 19.97 21.85 7.53
N ASP A 66 18.76 22.41 7.55
CA ASP A 66 17.56 21.82 8.12
C ASP A 66 17.09 20.58 7.37
N LEU A 67 17.22 20.55 6.04
CA LEU A 67 16.93 19.36 5.26
C LEU A 67 17.92 18.23 5.59
N GLY A 68 19.16 18.58 5.92
CA GLY A 68 20.18 17.65 6.38
C GLY A 68 19.78 16.90 7.66
N ARG A 69 18.97 17.52 8.52
CA ARG A 69 18.41 16.89 9.74
C ARG A 69 17.33 15.85 9.42
N MET A 70 16.70 15.95 8.24
CA MET A 70 15.65 15.03 7.79
C MET A 70 16.19 13.71 7.21
N LEU A 71 17.50 13.59 6.93
CA LEU A 71 18.05 12.39 6.28
C LEU A 71 17.90 11.12 7.12
N ALA A 72 18.28 11.14 8.40
CA ALA A 72 18.15 9.98 9.27
C ALA A 72 16.67 9.60 9.53
N PRO A 73 15.76 10.56 9.84
CA PRO A 73 14.32 10.30 9.87
C PRO A 73 13.78 9.76 8.54
N GLY A 74 14.26 10.25 7.39
CA GLY A 74 13.86 9.79 6.07
C GLY A 74 14.28 8.34 5.80
N LEU A 75 15.53 7.99 6.11
CA LEU A 75 16.05 6.62 6.03
C LEU A 75 15.27 5.66 6.93
N ALA A 76 14.97 6.07 8.17
CA ALA A 76 14.16 5.30 9.11
C ALA A 76 12.71 5.17 8.63
N GLY A 77 12.12 6.25 8.11
CA GLY A 77 10.77 6.27 7.54
C GLY A 77 10.63 5.33 6.34
N VAL A 78 11.66 5.26 5.48
CA VAL A 78 11.76 4.27 4.41
C VAL A 78 11.76 2.86 5.00
N ALA A 79 12.60 2.54 5.98
CA ALA A 79 12.63 1.20 6.59
C ALA A 79 11.30 0.78 7.25
N VAL A 80 10.65 1.71 7.97
CA VAL A 80 9.33 1.48 8.59
C VAL A 80 8.25 1.32 7.53
N GLY A 81 8.23 2.20 6.53
CA GLY A 81 7.33 2.13 5.38
C GLY A 81 7.47 0.80 4.64
N ALA A 82 8.71 0.32 4.49
CA ALA A 82 9.03 -0.98 3.90
C ALA A 82 8.33 -2.08 4.66
N ALA A 83 8.55 -2.15 5.98
CA ALA A 83 8.02 -3.19 6.84
C ALA A 83 6.48 -3.16 6.87
N ALA A 84 5.91 -1.96 6.92
CA ALA A 84 4.46 -1.76 6.95
C ALA A 84 3.77 -2.13 5.64
N ALA A 85 4.35 -1.77 4.49
CA ALA A 85 3.77 -2.00 3.17
C ALA A 85 4.13 -3.38 2.57
N GLY A 86 5.28 -3.94 2.94
CA GLY A 86 5.89 -5.13 2.32
C GLY A 86 5.69 -6.43 3.09
N GLY A 87 5.10 -6.40 4.29
CA GLY A 87 5.08 -7.55 5.20
C GLY A 87 4.47 -8.83 4.61
N GLY A 88 5.31 -9.80 4.23
CA GLY A 88 4.93 -11.16 3.77
C GLY A 88 4.92 -11.31 2.25
N GLY A 89 5.18 -10.22 1.53
CA GLY A 89 5.32 -10.21 0.08
C GLY A 89 3.99 -10.33 -0.66
N ARG A 90 4.04 -10.10 -1.98
CA ARG A 90 2.93 -10.35 -2.90
C ARG A 90 3.12 -11.70 -3.55
N GLU A 91 2.03 -12.45 -3.69
CA GLU A 91 2.06 -13.69 -4.45
C GLU A 91 2.32 -13.38 -5.93
N LEU A 92 3.27 -14.11 -6.54
CA LEU A 92 3.52 -13.98 -7.98
C LEU A 92 2.32 -14.44 -8.81
N ILE A 93 1.67 -15.51 -8.36
CA ILE A 93 0.44 -16.11 -8.89
C ILE A 93 -0.39 -16.55 -7.68
N GLY A 94 -1.71 -16.33 -7.72
CA GLY A 94 -2.59 -16.78 -6.65
C GLY A 94 -2.55 -18.30 -6.48
N ARG A 95 -2.59 -18.79 -5.24
CA ARG A 95 -2.46 -20.24 -4.95
C ARG A 95 -3.46 -21.11 -5.71
N ASP A 96 -4.70 -20.66 -5.84
CA ASP A 96 -5.76 -21.40 -6.56
C ASP A 96 -5.42 -21.56 -8.05
N ALA A 97 -4.87 -20.51 -8.67
CA ALA A 97 -4.44 -20.55 -10.07
C ALA A 97 -3.17 -21.40 -10.27
N ALA A 98 -2.40 -21.63 -9.21
CA ALA A 98 -1.20 -22.47 -9.20
C ALA A 98 -1.43 -23.85 -8.56
N ALA A 99 -2.69 -24.28 -8.35
CA ALA A 99 -2.99 -25.54 -7.66
C ALA A 99 -2.36 -26.77 -8.34
N VAL A 100 -2.27 -26.75 -9.68
CA VAL A 100 -1.66 -27.81 -10.50
C VAL A 100 -0.12 -27.74 -10.50
N HIS A 101 0.45 -26.56 -10.25
CA HIS A 101 1.89 -26.31 -10.29
C HIS A 101 2.34 -25.56 -9.02
N PRO A 102 2.46 -26.26 -7.88
CA PRO A 102 2.70 -25.62 -6.60
C PRO A 102 4.03 -24.87 -6.59
N ILE A 103 3.95 -23.57 -6.28
CA ILE A 103 5.11 -22.68 -6.21
C ILE A 103 5.79 -22.83 -4.84
N SER A 104 7.11 -23.04 -4.84
CA SER A 104 7.90 -23.10 -3.61
C SER A 104 7.81 -21.79 -2.81
N PRO A 105 7.71 -21.83 -1.46
CA PRO A 105 7.70 -20.64 -0.61
C PRO A 105 8.93 -19.73 -0.81
N VAL A 106 10.08 -20.32 -1.18
CA VAL A 106 11.30 -19.55 -1.48
C VAL A 106 11.15 -18.78 -2.78
N SER A 107 10.57 -19.39 -3.82
CA SER A 107 10.30 -18.73 -5.09
C SER A 107 9.30 -17.59 -4.91
N ASP A 108 8.27 -17.81 -4.08
CA ASP A 108 7.30 -16.77 -3.74
C ASP A 108 7.94 -15.60 -2.98
N HIS A 109 8.80 -15.88 -1.99
CA HIS A 109 9.56 -14.84 -1.27
C HIS A 109 10.49 -14.03 -2.19
N LEU A 110 11.27 -14.70 -3.05
CA LEU A 110 12.17 -14.04 -3.99
C LEU A 110 11.40 -13.23 -5.05
N GLY A 111 10.28 -13.76 -5.53
CA GLY A 111 9.37 -13.05 -6.41
C GLY A 111 8.82 -11.77 -5.77
N ALA A 112 8.39 -11.86 -4.52
CA ALA A 112 7.94 -10.71 -3.76
C ALA A 112 9.04 -9.66 -3.56
N LEU A 113 10.28 -10.07 -3.28
CA LEU A 113 11.43 -9.17 -3.18
C LEU A 113 11.69 -8.40 -4.48
N VAL A 114 11.63 -9.08 -5.62
CA VAL A 114 11.85 -8.45 -6.93
C VAL A 114 10.75 -7.44 -7.26
N LEU A 115 9.50 -7.73 -6.87
CA LEU A 115 8.35 -6.86 -7.16
C LEU A 115 8.08 -5.80 -6.09
N ALA A 116 8.64 -5.93 -4.89
CA ALA A 116 8.41 -4.98 -3.80
C ALA A 116 8.80 -3.55 -4.18
N PRO A 117 9.96 -3.31 -4.84
CA PRO A 117 10.36 -1.97 -5.24
C PRO A 117 9.46 -1.30 -6.27
N LEU A 118 8.63 -2.06 -6.98
CA LEU A 118 7.70 -1.55 -7.98
C LEU A 118 6.34 -1.14 -7.39
N SER A 119 6.21 -1.13 -6.05
CA SER A 119 5.00 -0.62 -5.39
C SER A 119 5.02 0.92 -5.30
N ALA A 120 3.84 1.53 -5.43
CA ALA A 120 3.67 2.99 -5.37
C ALA A 120 4.24 3.61 -4.10
N GLY A 121 3.92 3.01 -2.95
CA GLY A 121 4.44 3.46 -1.65
C GLY A 121 5.96 3.43 -1.60
N TRP A 122 6.59 2.51 -2.33
CA TRP A 122 8.05 2.38 -2.34
C TRP A 122 8.73 3.32 -3.33
N LEU A 123 8.21 3.46 -4.54
CA LEU A 123 8.79 4.36 -5.54
C LEU A 123 8.85 5.80 -5.04
N ILE A 124 7.78 6.29 -4.42
CA ILE A 124 7.73 7.66 -3.90
C ILE A 124 8.76 7.86 -2.77
N GLN A 125 8.83 6.92 -1.83
CA GLN A 125 9.79 6.96 -0.72
C GLN A 125 11.24 6.84 -1.22
N ALA A 126 11.50 5.97 -2.19
CA ALA A 126 12.81 5.81 -2.81
C ALA A 126 13.22 7.08 -3.57
N TRP A 127 12.34 7.69 -4.37
CA TRP A 127 12.63 8.94 -5.07
C TRP A 127 12.91 10.10 -4.11
N ALA A 128 12.12 10.23 -3.04
CA ALA A 128 12.37 11.23 -2.01
C ALA A 128 13.75 11.02 -1.34
N LEU A 129 14.11 9.78 -1.01
CA LEU A 129 15.42 9.46 -0.43
C LEU A 129 16.57 9.72 -1.40
N LEU A 130 16.45 9.26 -2.66
CA LEU A 130 17.46 9.47 -3.70
C LEU A 130 17.68 10.97 -3.93
N GLY A 131 16.59 11.76 -3.97
CA GLY A 131 16.65 13.20 -4.10
C GLY A 131 17.27 13.89 -2.91
N LEU A 132 16.92 13.48 -1.69
CA LEU A 132 17.52 14.02 -0.47
C LEU A 132 19.03 13.72 -0.41
N VAL A 133 19.45 12.50 -0.75
CA VAL A 133 20.88 12.12 -0.79
C VAL A 133 21.61 12.88 -1.89
N ALA A 134 20.99 13.04 -3.07
CA ALA A 134 21.54 13.83 -4.16
C ALA A 134 21.81 15.26 -3.71
N ALA A 135 20.82 15.89 -3.09
CA ALA A 135 20.87 17.29 -2.69
C ALA A 135 21.88 17.55 -1.56
N LEU A 136 22.06 16.60 -0.65
CA LEU A 136 22.97 16.77 0.49
C LEU A 136 24.42 16.38 0.19
N SER A 137 24.66 15.44 -0.73
CA SER A 137 25.98 14.81 -0.85
C SER A 137 26.42 14.55 -2.29
N GLY A 138 25.60 14.96 -3.27
CA GLY A 138 25.81 14.76 -4.68
C GLY A 138 25.60 13.30 -5.12
N VAL A 139 25.88 13.03 -6.40
CA VAL A 139 25.69 11.71 -7.01
C VAL A 139 26.58 10.61 -6.42
N ARG A 140 27.70 10.97 -5.78
CA ARG A 140 28.67 10.02 -5.18
C ARG A 140 28.06 9.12 -4.09
N ALA A 141 27.04 9.60 -3.37
CA ALA A 141 26.42 8.87 -2.26
C ALA A 141 25.22 8.00 -2.69
N GLN A 142 24.85 8.02 -3.97
CA GLN A 142 23.67 7.29 -4.47
C GLN A 142 23.79 5.77 -4.29
N GLY A 143 25.01 5.22 -4.35
CA GLY A 143 25.23 3.79 -4.10
C GLY A 143 24.75 3.36 -2.71
N ILE A 144 24.92 4.21 -1.69
CA ILE A 144 24.42 3.94 -0.33
C ILE A 144 22.90 4.04 -0.27
N ALA A 145 22.31 5.04 -0.92
CA ALA A 145 20.85 5.19 -0.96
C ALA A 145 20.20 3.95 -1.58
N VAL A 146 20.74 3.46 -2.70
CA VAL A 146 20.26 2.22 -3.34
C VAL A 146 20.48 1.00 -2.45
N ALA A 147 21.67 0.85 -1.86
CA ALA A 147 21.95 -0.26 -0.93
C ALA A 147 21.03 -0.24 0.30
N TRP A 148 20.71 0.95 0.83
CA TRP A 148 19.76 1.14 1.92
C TRP A 148 18.36 0.71 1.52
N VAL A 149 17.87 1.12 0.34
CA VAL A 149 16.55 0.73 -0.17
C VAL A 149 16.46 -0.79 -0.33
N LEU A 150 17.50 -1.44 -0.87
CA LEU A 150 17.56 -2.90 -0.99
C LEU A 150 17.53 -3.59 0.37
N MET A 151 18.34 -3.11 1.33
CA MET A 151 18.37 -3.61 2.69
C MET A 151 17.02 -3.44 3.39
N ALA A 152 16.41 -2.26 3.33
CA ALA A 152 15.10 -1.98 3.89
C ALA A 152 14.00 -2.86 3.28
N THR A 153 14.08 -3.13 1.98
CA THR A 153 13.17 -4.04 1.28
C THR A 153 13.34 -5.48 1.77
N ALA A 154 14.58 -5.95 1.91
CA ALA A 154 14.87 -7.28 2.43
C ALA A 154 14.42 -7.43 3.89
N LEU A 155 14.65 -6.40 4.72
CA LEU A 155 14.23 -6.32 6.11
C LEU A 155 12.72 -6.45 6.22
N ALA A 156 11.97 -5.66 5.44
CA ALA A 156 10.52 -5.71 5.39
C ALA A 156 9.97 -7.10 5.07
N GLN A 157 10.55 -7.76 4.07
CA GLN A 157 10.15 -9.11 3.69
C GLN A 157 10.45 -10.12 4.80
N ALA A 158 11.63 -10.06 5.41
CA ALA A 158 12.01 -10.94 6.52
C ALA A 158 11.08 -10.76 7.73
N VAL A 159 10.81 -9.51 8.10
CA VAL A 159 9.89 -9.11 9.16
C VAL A 159 8.48 -9.62 8.88
N GLY A 160 7.98 -9.41 7.66
CA GLY A 160 6.66 -9.83 7.25
C GLY A 160 6.44 -11.34 7.30
N TRP A 161 7.40 -12.12 6.80
CA TRP A 161 7.37 -13.57 6.90
C TRP A 161 7.50 -14.07 8.33
N THR A 162 8.30 -13.39 9.15
CA THR A 162 8.41 -13.70 10.58
C THR A 162 7.11 -13.41 11.33
N ALA A 163 6.45 -12.28 11.04
CA ALA A 163 5.15 -11.94 11.59
C ALA A 163 4.06 -12.96 11.19
N GLU A 164 4.07 -13.42 9.93
CA GLU A 164 3.17 -14.49 9.46
C GLU A 164 3.45 -15.81 10.18
N TRP A 165 4.72 -16.20 10.31
CA TRP A 165 5.13 -17.39 11.06
C TRP A 165 4.65 -17.37 12.52
N LEU A 166 4.88 -16.25 13.23
CA LEU A 166 4.44 -16.08 14.62
C LEU A 166 2.91 -16.20 14.76
N ARG A 167 2.15 -15.57 13.86
CA ARG A 167 0.68 -15.63 13.85
C ARG A 167 0.15 -17.05 13.63
N ARG A 168 0.83 -17.84 12.79
CA ARG A 168 0.46 -19.23 12.54
C ARG A 168 0.86 -20.19 13.67
N ARG A 169 1.69 -19.78 14.65
CA ARG A 169 2.10 -20.65 15.78
C ARG A 169 1.19 -20.58 17.01
N GLY A 170 0.64 -19.43 17.39
CA GLY A 170 -0.21 -19.35 18.61
C GLY A 170 -0.99 -18.04 18.77
N PRO A 171 -1.51 -17.74 19.98
CA PRO A 171 -2.30 -16.54 20.27
C PRO A 171 -1.47 -15.23 20.33
N GLY A 172 -0.24 -15.20 19.81
CA GLY A 172 0.63 -14.01 19.73
C GLY A 172 0.18 -12.95 18.72
N TRP A 173 -1.12 -12.70 18.61
CA TRP A 173 -1.75 -11.80 17.65
C TRP A 173 -1.24 -10.35 17.78
N ALA A 174 -0.93 -9.91 19.00
CA ALA A 174 -0.39 -8.58 19.28
C ALA A 174 1.09 -8.44 18.87
N LEU A 175 1.89 -9.47 19.11
CA LEU A 175 3.35 -9.45 18.86
C LEU A 175 3.67 -9.29 17.37
N GLY A 176 2.98 -10.04 16.51
CA GLY A 176 3.19 -10.00 15.06
C GLY A 176 2.57 -8.77 14.37
N ARG A 177 1.64 -8.07 15.01
CA ARG A 177 0.84 -7.00 14.38
C ARG A 177 1.33 -5.59 14.73
N PHE A 178 1.84 -5.39 15.94
CA PHE A 178 2.23 -4.06 16.43
C PHE A 178 3.66 -4.03 16.97
N VAL A 179 4.10 -5.08 17.67
CA VAL A 179 5.43 -5.09 18.30
C VAL A 179 6.53 -5.21 17.24
N LEU A 180 6.38 -6.11 16.27
CA LEU A 180 7.47 -6.36 15.32
C LEU A 180 7.82 -5.14 14.43
N PRO A 181 6.86 -4.39 13.82
CA PRO A 181 7.18 -3.18 13.07
C PRO A 181 7.80 -2.07 13.94
N VAL A 182 7.32 -1.94 15.20
CA VAL A 182 7.86 -0.96 16.15
C VAL A 182 9.29 -1.31 16.54
N VAL A 183 9.57 -2.56 16.89
CA VAL A 183 10.93 -3.06 17.19
C VAL A 183 11.84 -2.85 15.99
N VAL A 184 11.37 -3.14 14.78
CA VAL A 184 12.16 -2.91 13.55
C VAL A 184 12.44 -1.42 13.36
N GLY A 185 11.47 -0.54 13.58
CA GLY A 185 11.68 0.91 13.53
C GLY A 185 12.72 1.39 14.56
N LEU A 186 12.62 0.91 15.80
CA LEU A 186 13.56 1.21 16.88
C LEU A 186 14.98 0.73 16.55
N LEU A 187 15.12 -0.46 15.95
CA LEU A 187 16.41 -1.00 15.54
C LEU A 187 16.97 -0.36 14.27
N ALA A 188 16.11 0.08 13.35
CA ALA A 188 16.52 0.75 12.12
C ALA A 188 16.97 2.19 12.34
N ALA A 189 16.42 2.89 13.34
CA ALA A 189 16.76 4.27 13.66
C ALA A 189 18.26 4.53 13.92
N PRO A 190 18.98 3.76 14.78
CA PRO A 190 20.41 3.98 14.99
C PRO A 190 21.23 3.68 13.73
N VAL A 191 20.86 2.65 12.96
CA VAL A 191 21.53 2.34 11.68
C VAL A 191 21.32 3.48 10.68
N ALA A 192 20.10 4.03 10.61
CA ALA A 192 19.76 5.17 9.77
C ALA A 192 20.55 6.43 10.18
N ALA A 193 20.76 6.65 11.47
CA ALA A 193 21.57 7.76 11.97
C ALA A 193 23.06 7.63 11.58
N VAL A 194 23.63 6.42 11.69
CA VAL A 194 25.01 6.14 11.26
C VAL A 194 25.15 6.33 9.75
N VAL A 195 24.25 5.74 8.96
CA VAL A 195 24.25 5.87 7.49
C VAL A 195 24.09 7.34 7.09
N GLY A 196 23.16 8.07 7.71
CA GLY A 196 22.97 9.50 7.46
C GLY A 196 24.18 10.37 7.82
N ARG A 197 24.97 9.98 8.82
CA ARG A 197 26.25 10.63 9.12
C ARG A 197 27.28 10.36 8.02
N ILE A 198 27.44 9.10 7.62
CA ILE A 198 28.42 8.70 6.60
C ILE A 198 28.08 9.29 5.23
N VAL A 199 26.80 9.39 4.87
CA VAL A 199 26.38 10.06 3.63
C VAL A 199 26.86 11.52 3.63
N ARG A 200 26.65 12.24 4.74
CA ARG A 200 26.99 13.68 4.84
C ARG A 200 28.49 13.94 4.91
N THR A 201 29.21 13.22 5.78
CA THR A 201 30.60 13.56 6.14
C THR A 201 31.62 12.49 5.73
N GLY A 202 31.18 11.36 5.17
CA GLY A 202 32.04 10.23 4.83
C GLY A 202 32.87 10.46 3.57
N GLY A 203 34.12 9.98 3.63
CA GLY A 203 35.00 9.85 2.47
C GLY A 203 34.67 8.63 1.60
N PRO A 204 35.25 8.51 0.40
CA PRO A 204 34.92 7.46 -0.59
C PRO A 204 34.98 6.03 -0.05
N LEU A 205 36.02 5.70 0.73
CA LEU A 205 36.19 4.37 1.33
C LEU A 205 35.07 4.06 2.34
N SER A 206 34.68 5.03 3.17
CA SER A 206 33.57 4.85 4.11
C SER A 206 32.24 4.67 3.40
N LEU A 207 32.04 5.35 2.25
CA LEU A 207 30.84 5.20 1.45
C LEU A 207 30.75 3.79 0.86
N LEU A 208 31.86 3.31 0.28
CA LEU A 208 31.95 1.97 -0.33
C LEU A 208 31.80 0.86 0.72
N ALA A 209 32.48 0.98 1.85
CA ALA A 209 32.36 0.04 2.97
C ALA A 209 30.93 -0.03 3.52
N THR A 210 30.26 1.13 3.66
CA THR A 210 28.86 1.19 4.12
C THR A 210 27.91 0.56 3.11
N ALA A 211 28.07 0.86 1.82
CA ALA A 211 27.27 0.24 0.77
C ALA A 211 27.46 -1.29 0.75
N ALA A 212 28.70 -1.77 0.84
CA ALA A 212 29.00 -3.20 0.92
C ALA A 212 28.39 -3.87 2.16
N ALA A 213 28.48 -3.23 3.34
CA ALA A 213 27.87 -3.71 4.57
C ALA A 213 26.33 -3.80 4.47
N LEU A 214 25.69 -2.78 3.89
CA LEU A 214 24.24 -2.78 3.65
C LEU A 214 23.81 -3.88 2.68
N LEU A 215 24.59 -4.12 1.62
CA LEU A 215 24.33 -5.22 0.67
C LEU A 215 24.51 -6.59 1.33
N ALA A 216 25.58 -6.78 2.12
CA ALA A 216 25.78 -8.02 2.87
C ALA A 216 24.64 -8.28 3.85
N LEU A 217 24.18 -7.24 4.56
CA LEU A 217 23.02 -7.31 5.45
C LEU A 217 21.74 -7.66 4.67
N ALA A 218 21.52 -7.04 3.51
CA ALA A 218 20.40 -7.36 2.63
C ALA A 218 20.39 -8.84 2.24
N VAL A 219 21.53 -9.39 1.82
CA VAL A 219 21.66 -10.83 1.50
C VAL A 219 21.32 -11.71 2.71
N GLY A 220 21.83 -11.37 3.90
CA GLY A 220 21.50 -12.07 5.15
C GLY A 220 19.99 -12.05 5.45
N LEU A 221 19.34 -10.91 5.25
CA LEU A 221 17.89 -10.74 5.44
C LEU A 221 17.06 -11.51 4.40
N VAL A 222 17.51 -11.61 3.15
CA VAL A 222 16.88 -12.47 2.13
C VAL A 222 16.91 -13.94 2.57
N VAL A 223 18.05 -14.42 3.08
CA VAL A 223 18.15 -15.79 3.59
C VAL A 223 17.25 -16.00 4.80
N LEU A 224 17.21 -15.04 5.73
CA LEU A 224 16.32 -15.09 6.89
C LEU A 224 14.85 -15.11 6.49
N GLY A 225 14.45 -14.25 5.54
CA GLY A 225 13.10 -14.20 5.01
C GLY A 225 12.68 -15.49 4.31
N ALA A 226 13.56 -16.09 3.51
CA ALA A 226 13.31 -17.39 2.89
C ALA A 226 13.15 -18.52 3.92
N ARG A 227 13.95 -18.51 4.99
CA ARG A 227 13.79 -19.46 6.11
C ARG A 227 12.47 -19.27 6.83
N ALA A 228 12.08 -18.03 7.11
CA ALA A 228 10.79 -17.72 7.71
C ALA A 228 9.63 -18.14 6.80
N ALA A 229 9.74 -17.95 5.49
CA ALA A 229 8.74 -18.40 4.51
C ALA A 229 8.57 -19.93 4.51
N LEU A 230 9.69 -20.67 4.51
CA LEU A 230 9.69 -22.13 4.62
C LEU A 230 9.15 -22.64 5.96
N ALA A 231 9.43 -21.92 7.05
CA ALA A 231 8.88 -22.28 8.36
C ALA A 231 7.37 -22.01 8.42
N THR A 232 6.91 -20.93 7.79
CA THR A 232 5.50 -20.53 7.71
C THR A 232 4.68 -21.52 6.88
N SER A 233 5.23 -22.02 5.76
CA SER A 233 4.52 -22.94 4.86
C SER A 233 4.19 -24.29 5.49
N ARG A 234 4.88 -24.66 6.59
CA ARG A 234 4.61 -25.88 7.37
C ARG A 234 3.45 -25.71 8.35
N LEU A 235 2.90 -24.50 8.47
CA LEU A 235 1.84 -24.18 9.41
C LEU A 235 0.55 -23.85 8.65
N VAL A 236 -0.58 -24.26 9.24
CA VAL A 236 -1.92 -24.04 8.68
C VAL A 236 -2.18 -22.53 8.50
N PRO A 237 -2.68 -22.08 7.32
CA PRO A 237 -3.08 -20.70 7.08
C PRO A 237 -4.35 -20.33 7.88
N ARG A 238 -4.20 -20.08 9.19
CA ARG A 238 -5.35 -19.91 10.11
C ARG A 238 -6.35 -18.83 9.70
N ASP A 239 -5.87 -17.71 9.17
CA ASP A 239 -6.76 -16.59 8.79
C ASP A 239 -7.58 -16.90 7.53
N GLU A 240 -7.01 -17.62 6.56
CA GLU A 240 -7.71 -18.08 5.35
C GLU A 240 -8.68 -19.21 5.73
N GLY A 241 -8.21 -20.22 6.47
CA GLY A 241 -9.05 -21.32 6.94
C GLY A 241 -10.22 -20.87 7.81
N ARG A 242 -10.02 -19.88 8.70
CA ARG A 242 -11.11 -19.28 9.50
C ARG A 242 -12.14 -18.54 8.64
N LEU A 243 -11.77 -18.01 7.49
CA LEU A 243 -12.71 -17.34 6.61
C LEU A 243 -13.60 -18.36 5.89
N GLU A 244 -13.04 -19.53 5.58
CA GLU A 244 -13.73 -20.61 4.85
C GLU A 244 -14.55 -21.54 5.76
N SER A 245 -14.09 -21.80 6.98
CA SER A 245 -14.73 -22.77 7.88
C SER A 245 -15.65 -22.14 8.93
N ARG A 246 -15.66 -20.81 9.07
CA ARG A 246 -16.45 -20.15 10.11
C ARG A 246 -17.91 -20.05 9.72
N THR A 247 -18.75 -20.69 10.49
CA THR A 247 -20.19 -20.49 10.46
C THR A 247 -20.54 -19.13 11.05
N TYR A 248 -21.40 -18.38 10.36
CA TYR A 248 -21.92 -17.12 10.84
C TYR A 248 -23.38 -17.30 11.24
N ALA A 249 -23.72 -16.84 12.45
CA ALA A 249 -25.11 -16.81 12.89
C ALA A 249 -25.97 -16.01 11.91
N LEU A 250 -27.15 -16.54 11.61
CA LEU A 250 -28.18 -15.84 10.85
C LEU A 250 -28.51 -14.52 11.57
N ARG A 251 -28.58 -13.44 10.80
CA ARG A 251 -28.96 -12.12 11.29
C ARG A 251 -30.32 -11.75 10.71
N THR A 252 -31.08 -10.94 11.43
CA THR A 252 -32.36 -10.40 10.96
C THR A 252 -32.21 -9.73 9.60
N THR A 253 -33.14 -10.04 8.69
CA THR A 253 -33.16 -9.48 7.33
C THR A 253 -33.39 -7.97 7.41
N PRO A 254 -32.48 -7.13 6.86
CA PRO A 254 -32.70 -5.69 6.76
C PRO A 254 -33.98 -5.35 5.99
N ARG A 255 -34.59 -4.20 6.32
CA ARG A 255 -35.82 -3.72 5.69
C ARG A 255 -35.68 -3.20 4.24
N SER A 256 -34.45 -3.05 3.74
CA SER A 256 -34.22 -2.53 2.38
C SER A 256 -33.03 -3.19 1.68
N ASP A 257 -33.12 -3.30 0.36
CA ASP A 257 -32.07 -3.86 -0.50
C ASP A 257 -30.73 -3.16 -0.30
N LEU A 258 -30.75 -1.82 -0.18
CA LEU A 258 -29.54 -1.04 0.08
C LEU A 258 -28.90 -1.44 1.42
N ALA A 259 -29.69 -1.69 2.47
CA ALA A 259 -29.17 -2.10 3.76
C ALA A 259 -28.62 -3.54 3.72
N VAL A 260 -29.25 -4.45 2.96
CA VAL A 260 -28.72 -5.79 2.68
C VAL A 260 -27.38 -5.70 1.98
N LEU A 261 -27.29 -4.96 0.88
CA LEU A 261 -26.06 -4.82 0.09
C LEU A 261 -24.94 -4.12 0.87
N ARG A 262 -25.24 -3.07 1.64
CA ARG A 262 -24.26 -2.43 2.54
C ARG A 262 -23.73 -3.40 3.59
N ARG A 263 -24.59 -4.26 4.15
CA ARG A 263 -24.19 -5.28 5.13
C ARG A 263 -23.27 -6.31 4.48
N ILE A 264 -23.59 -6.77 3.27
CA ILE A 264 -22.73 -7.68 2.50
C ILE A 264 -21.38 -7.01 2.23
N ASP A 265 -21.36 -5.78 1.74
CA ASP A 265 -20.15 -5.04 1.39
C ASP A 265 -19.24 -4.77 2.59
N ARG A 266 -19.81 -4.31 3.72
CA ARG A 266 -19.09 -4.19 4.99
C ARG A 266 -18.53 -5.54 5.43
N GLY A 267 -19.32 -6.60 5.27
CA GLY A 267 -18.90 -7.98 5.52
C GLY A 267 -17.67 -8.35 4.69
N SER A 268 -17.70 -8.13 3.37
CA SER A 268 -16.58 -8.43 2.48
C SER A 268 -15.31 -7.67 2.87
N VAL A 269 -15.41 -6.38 3.18
CA VAL A 269 -14.25 -5.57 3.62
C VAL A 269 -13.68 -6.10 4.92
N TRP A 270 -14.51 -6.25 5.95
CA TRP A 270 -14.03 -6.60 7.29
C TRP A 270 -13.65 -8.07 7.44
N ARG A 271 -14.20 -8.97 6.63
CA ARG A 271 -13.76 -10.37 6.55
C ARG A 271 -12.45 -10.47 5.79
N SER A 272 -12.28 -9.71 4.69
CA SER A 272 -11.03 -9.67 3.94
C SER A 272 -9.87 -9.25 4.84
N VAL A 273 -8.94 -10.19 4.98
CA VAL A 273 -7.74 -10.05 5.78
C VAL A 273 -6.86 -8.88 5.32
N PRO A 274 -6.50 -8.74 4.03
CA PRO A 274 -5.67 -7.63 3.57
C PRO A 274 -6.35 -6.28 3.76
N LEU A 275 -7.67 -6.18 3.55
CA LEU A 275 -8.39 -4.92 3.69
C LEU A 275 -8.51 -4.49 5.15
N ARG A 276 -8.94 -5.39 6.04
CA ARG A 276 -8.99 -5.10 7.48
C ARG A 276 -7.62 -4.66 8.01
N ARG A 277 -6.53 -5.29 7.57
CA ARG A 277 -5.16 -4.90 7.98
C ARG A 277 -4.74 -3.56 7.38
N GLY A 278 -4.91 -3.40 6.08
CA GLY A 278 -4.56 -2.17 5.36
C GLY A 278 -5.32 -0.96 5.89
N THR A 279 -6.62 -1.09 6.17
CA THR A 279 -7.44 0.01 6.72
C THR A 279 -6.93 0.45 8.08
N TRP A 280 -6.66 -0.48 9.00
CA TRP A 280 -6.10 -0.12 10.31
C TRP A 280 -4.72 0.53 10.20
N LEU A 281 -3.85 -0.02 9.34
CA LEU A 281 -2.52 0.55 9.13
C LEU A 281 -2.61 1.99 8.61
N LEU A 282 -3.46 2.22 7.61
CA LEU A 282 -3.60 3.54 6.98
C LEU A 282 -4.38 4.54 7.84
N ALA A 283 -5.24 4.08 8.75
CA ALA A 283 -5.91 4.93 9.72
C ALA A 283 -4.98 5.36 10.86
N LEU A 284 -4.07 4.47 11.29
CA LEU A 284 -3.22 4.69 12.46
C LEU A 284 -1.86 5.29 12.08
N ALA A 285 -1.16 4.76 11.08
CA ALA A 285 0.24 5.14 10.83
C ALA A 285 0.42 6.63 10.51
N PRO A 286 -0.37 7.27 9.61
CA PRO A 286 -0.27 8.70 9.39
C PRO A 286 -0.60 9.52 10.64
N GLY A 287 -1.63 9.12 11.40
CA GLY A 287 -2.03 9.78 12.64
C GLY A 287 -0.98 9.68 13.75
N SER A 288 -0.31 8.52 13.87
CA SER A 288 0.80 8.33 14.80
C SER A 288 2.02 9.16 14.42
N ILE A 289 2.32 9.31 13.12
CA ILE A 289 3.38 10.20 12.65
C ILE A 289 3.01 11.66 12.97
N ALA A 290 1.76 12.07 12.72
CA ALA A 290 1.28 13.41 13.04
C ALA A 290 1.37 13.72 14.54
N LEU A 291 0.96 12.76 15.37
CA LEU A 291 1.06 12.83 16.83
C LEU A 291 2.52 12.95 17.29
N ALA A 292 3.42 12.10 16.78
CA ALA A 292 4.82 12.12 17.15
C ALA A 292 5.52 13.41 16.71
N GLY A 293 5.19 13.89 15.50
CA GLY A 293 5.76 15.09 14.91
C GLY A 293 5.19 16.41 15.45
N GLY A 294 4.10 16.39 16.21
CA GLY A 294 3.47 17.60 16.73
C GLY A 294 2.99 18.54 15.61
N LEU A 295 2.32 17.98 14.59
CA LEU A 295 1.86 18.75 13.44
C LEU A 295 0.86 19.83 13.85
N SER A 296 0.99 21.02 13.25
CA SER A 296 0.03 22.12 13.39
C SER A 296 -1.31 21.79 12.71
N TRP A 297 -2.37 22.50 13.10
CA TRP A 297 -3.67 22.39 12.45
C TRP A 297 -3.63 22.71 10.94
N SER A 298 -2.82 23.67 10.51
CA SER A 298 -2.57 23.93 9.09
C SER A 298 -2.00 22.71 8.35
N ALA A 299 -1.04 21.99 8.93
CA ALA A 299 -0.49 20.77 8.35
C ALA A 299 -1.51 19.61 8.36
N LEU A 300 -2.40 19.55 9.35
CA LEU A 300 -3.46 18.53 9.42
C LEU A 300 -4.45 18.60 8.24
N VAL A 301 -4.59 19.76 7.58
CA VAL A 301 -5.42 19.91 6.36
C VAL A 301 -4.96 18.99 5.22
N LEU A 302 -3.67 18.63 5.19
CA LEU A 302 -3.10 17.73 4.17
C LEU A 302 -3.33 16.24 4.47
N MET A 303 -3.61 15.88 5.73
CA MET A 303 -3.71 14.47 6.17
C MET A 303 -4.86 13.68 5.54
N PRO A 304 -6.06 14.23 5.34
CA PRO A 304 -7.12 13.50 4.65
C PRO A 304 -6.70 13.00 3.27
N GLY A 305 -5.92 13.80 2.52
CA GLY A 305 -5.38 13.44 1.22
C GLY A 305 -4.53 12.17 1.25
N LEU A 306 -3.60 12.10 2.20
CA LEU A 306 -2.71 10.96 2.38
C LEU A 306 -3.48 9.68 2.73
N VAL A 307 -4.39 9.77 3.71
CA VAL A 307 -5.15 8.62 4.23
C VAL A 307 -6.15 8.11 3.20
N ALA A 308 -6.94 9.02 2.61
CA ALA A 308 -7.94 8.63 1.62
C ALA A 308 -7.28 8.05 0.37
N SER A 309 -6.14 8.61 -0.06
CA SER A 309 -5.37 8.07 -1.17
C SER A 309 -4.89 6.65 -0.89
N GLY A 310 -4.29 6.42 0.27
CA GLY A 310 -3.86 5.08 0.67
C GLY A 310 -5.03 4.09 0.76
N CYS A 311 -6.14 4.48 1.38
CA CYS A 311 -7.29 3.60 1.60
C CYS A 311 -8.01 3.24 0.30
N VAL A 312 -8.12 4.15 -0.67
CA VAL A 312 -8.65 3.84 -2.01
C VAL A 312 -7.76 2.84 -2.74
N LEU A 313 -6.45 2.85 -2.52
CA LEU A 313 -5.55 1.87 -3.14
C LEU A 313 -5.73 0.45 -2.58
N LEU A 314 -6.36 0.27 -1.41
CA LEU A 314 -6.60 -1.07 -0.84
C LEU A 314 -7.62 -1.88 -1.65
N PHE A 315 -8.66 -1.23 -2.16
CA PHE A 315 -9.68 -1.88 -3.01
C PHE A 315 -10.47 -0.91 -3.88
N GLY A 316 -10.49 0.39 -3.58
CA GLY A 316 -11.20 1.42 -4.35
C GLY A 316 -10.79 1.46 -5.83
N VAL A 317 -9.52 1.20 -6.15
CA VAL A 317 -9.02 1.09 -7.54
C VAL A 317 -9.67 -0.05 -8.33
N ASN A 318 -10.20 -1.06 -7.66
CA ASN A 318 -10.92 -2.19 -8.24
C ASN A 318 -12.06 -2.62 -7.30
N LEU A 319 -13.04 -1.72 -7.07
CA LEU A 319 -14.13 -1.93 -6.10
C LEU A 319 -14.82 -3.30 -6.16
N TRP A 320 -14.89 -3.89 -7.34
CA TRP A 320 -15.58 -5.14 -7.63
C TRP A 320 -14.78 -6.38 -7.19
N CYS A 321 -13.48 -6.26 -6.86
CA CYS A 321 -12.69 -7.37 -6.31
C CYS A 321 -13.19 -7.84 -4.93
N LEU A 322 -14.04 -7.05 -4.27
CA LEU A 322 -14.72 -7.45 -3.03
C LEU A 322 -15.70 -8.60 -3.23
N ASP A 323 -16.20 -8.79 -4.45
CA ASP A 323 -17.06 -9.94 -4.79
C ASP A 323 -16.27 -11.05 -5.49
N GLY A 324 -15.22 -10.71 -6.26
CA GLY A 324 -14.43 -11.68 -7.02
C GLY A 324 -15.31 -12.56 -7.91
N ARG A 325 -15.16 -13.89 -7.81
CA ARG A 325 -16.04 -14.86 -8.49
C ARG A 325 -17.52 -14.72 -8.11
N GLY A 326 -17.80 -14.28 -6.88
CA GLY A 326 -19.16 -14.06 -6.38
C GLY A 326 -19.90 -12.90 -7.05
N LEU A 327 -19.23 -12.11 -7.91
CA LEU A 327 -19.88 -11.03 -8.64
C LEU A 327 -20.94 -11.56 -9.62
N LEU A 328 -20.74 -12.74 -10.21
CA LEU A 328 -21.76 -13.38 -11.07
C LEU A 328 -23.03 -13.67 -10.29
N TRP A 329 -22.90 -14.24 -9.09
CA TRP A 329 -24.04 -14.46 -8.19
C TRP A 329 -24.69 -13.13 -7.78
N ARG A 330 -23.89 -12.10 -7.53
CA ARG A 330 -24.44 -10.80 -7.14
C ARG A 330 -25.26 -10.14 -8.25
N GLU A 331 -24.91 -10.35 -9.51
CA GLU A 331 -25.67 -9.85 -10.65
C GLU A 331 -27.00 -10.58 -10.88
N THR A 332 -27.19 -11.78 -10.32
CA THR A 332 -28.49 -12.48 -10.41
C THR A 332 -29.48 -12.03 -9.33
N LEU A 333 -29.06 -11.18 -8.39
CA LEU A 333 -29.95 -10.64 -7.37
C LEU A 333 -31.02 -9.73 -8.00
N PRO A 334 -32.29 -9.83 -7.57
CA PRO A 334 -33.39 -9.02 -8.12
C PRO A 334 -33.38 -7.59 -7.57
N VAL A 335 -32.25 -6.88 -7.72
CA VAL A 335 -32.04 -5.52 -7.20
C VAL A 335 -31.63 -4.58 -8.34
N PRO A 336 -32.06 -3.31 -8.31
CA PRO A 336 -31.63 -2.35 -9.33
C PRO A 336 -30.10 -2.16 -9.32
N PRO A 337 -29.43 -2.11 -10.50
CA PRO A 337 -27.97 -1.95 -10.58
C PRO A 337 -27.45 -0.69 -9.86
N ARG A 338 -28.27 0.38 -9.82
CA ARG A 338 -27.92 1.61 -9.11
C ARG A 338 -27.81 1.41 -7.60
N THR A 339 -28.61 0.52 -7.03
CA THR A 339 -28.57 0.19 -5.59
C THR A 339 -27.26 -0.52 -5.24
N VAL A 340 -26.75 -1.37 -6.13
CA VAL A 340 -25.45 -2.02 -5.97
C VAL A 340 -24.31 -0.99 -5.92
N VAL A 341 -24.30 -0.03 -6.85
CA VAL A 341 -23.30 1.05 -6.86
C VAL A 341 -23.46 1.97 -5.65
N ALA A 342 -24.68 2.28 -5.25
CA ALA A 342 -24.94 3.11 -4.07
C ALA A 342 -24.40 2.45 -2.79
N ALA A 343 -24.61 1.13 -2.62
CA ALA A 343 -24.05 0.37 -1.51
C ALA A 343 -22.51 0.43 -1.50
N ARG A 344 -21.88 0.20 -2.67
CA ARG A 344 -20.42 0.28 -2.84
C ARG A 344 -19.86 1.66 -2.53
N THR A 345 -20.53 2.69 -3.03
CA THR A 345 -20.18 4.10 -2.82
C THR A 345 -20.21 4.43 -1.33
N TRP A 346 -21.27 4.00 -0.63
CA TRP A 346 -21.41 4.22 0.80
C TRP A 346 -20.35 3.51 1.62
N VAL A 347 -20.11 2.22 1.38
CA VAL A 347 -19.11 1.46 2.16
C VAL A 347 -17.70 2.00 1.92
N LEU A 348 -17.36 2.38 0.70
CA LEU A 348 -16.08 3.05 0.43
C LEU A 348 -16.00 4.38 1.18
N ALA A 349 -17.02 5.23 1.11
CA ALA A 349 -17.04 6.52 1.81
C ALA A 349 -16.90 6.35 3.33
N GLU A 350 -17.62 5.40 3.93
CA GLU A 350 -17.53 5.08 5.37
C GLU A 350 -16.12 4.72 5.81
N LEU A 351 -15.43 3.88 5.02
CA LEU A 351 -14.07 3.46 5.33
C LEU A 351 -13.08 4.61 5.22
N LEU A 352 -13.22 5.46 4.20
CA LEU A 352 -12.35 6.62 4.01
C LEU A 352 -12.59 7.68 5.09
N LEU A 353 -13.85 7.96 5.42
CA LEU A 353 -14.21 8.89 6.50
C LEU A 353 -13.74 8.36 7.86
N GLY A 354 -13.99 7.08 8.16
CA GLY A 354 -13.57 6.47 9.41
C GLY A 354 -12.05 6.47 9.58
N ALA A 355 -11.30 6.08 8.54
CA ALA A 355 -9.84 6.10 8.57
C ALA A 355 -9.29 7.53 8.70
N GLY A 356 -9.84 8.47 7.92
CA GLY A 356 -9.44 9.89 7.97
C GLY A 356 -9.73 10.52 9.32
N ALA A 357 -10.90 10.25 9.91
CA ALA A 357 -11.26 10.75 11.24
C ALA A 357 -10.31 10.22 12.32
N VAL A 358 -9.99 8.91 12.31
CA VAL A 358 -9.00 8.33 13.26
C VAL A 358 -7.64 9.00 13.12
N THR A 359 -7.15 9.21 11.90
CA THR A 359 -5.88 9.92 11.67
C THR A 359 -5.92 11.36 12.21
N LEU A 360 -6.99 12.10 11.92
CA LEU A 360 -7.13 13.50 12.36
C LEU A 360 -7.24 13.61 13.88
N LEU A 361 -8.00 12.71 14.52
CA LEU A 361 -8.10 12.66 15.99
C LEU A 361 -6.73 12.42 16.63
N LEU A 362 -5.93 11.49 16.08
CA LEU A 362 -4.56 11.26 16.56
C LEU A 362 -3.67 12.49 16.39
N GLY A 363 -3.72 13.15 15.23
CA GLY A 363 -2.94 14.37 14.99
C GLY A 363 -3.35 15.54 15.89
N ALA A 364 -4.65 15.69 16.15
CA ALA A 364 -5.20 16.79 16.94
C ALA A 364 -4.74 16.78 18.40
N VAL A 365 -4.39 15.62 18.97
CA VAL A 365 -3.97 15.49 20.39
C VAL A 365 -2.80 16.40 20.74
N ARG A 366 -1.85 16.65 19.81
CA ARG A 366 -0.68 17.52 20.05
C ARG A 366 -0.65 18.79 19.21
N ALA A 367 -1.69 19.04 18.40
CA ALA A 367 -1.75 20.18 17.50
C ALA A 367 -2.12 21.51 18.18
N GLY A 368 -2.51 21.49 19.47
CA GLY A 368 -2.99 22.67 20.20
C GLY A 368 -4.46 23.00 19.90
N ARG A 369 -4.88 24.24 20.19
CA ARG A 369 -6.25 24.70 19.91
C ARG A 369 -6.36 25.24 18.48
N PRO A 370 -7.30 24.73 17.65
CA PRO A 370 -7.49 25.26 16.30
C PRO A 370 -8.19 26.62 16.33
N THR A 371 -7.92 27.43 15.32
CA THR A 371 -8.85 28.49 14.90
C THR A 371 -10.10 27.88 14.24
N ALA A 372 -11.20 28.64 14.19
CA ALA A 372 -12.42 28.20 13.50
C ALA A 372 -12.18 27.91 12.00
N ALA A 373 -11.32 28.71 11.36
CA ALA A 373 -10.96 28.55 9.95
C ALA A 373 -10.19 27.25 9.71
N GLU A 374 -9.20 26.92 10.55
CA GLU A 374 -8.43 25.68 10.43
C GLU A 374 -9.30 24.44 10.67
N LEU A 375 -10.15 24.46 11.70
CA LEU A 375 -11.05 23.34 11.98
C LEU A 375 -12.01 23.11 10.79
N LEU A 376 -12.60 24.19 10.28
CA LEU A 376 -13.47 24.14 9.11
C LEU A 376 -12.70 23.60 7.89
N ALA A 377 -11.47 24.06 7.65
CA ALA A 377 -10.63 23.59 6.56
C ALA A 377 -10.34 22.10 6.64
N VAL A 378 -10.02 21.58 7.84
CA VAL A 378 -9.78 20.14 8.06
C VAL A 378 -11.04 19.32 7.76
N VAL A 379 -12.20 19.74 8.25
CA VAL A 379 -13.48 19.04 8.03
C VAL A 379 -13.86 19.05 6.55
N LEU A 380 -13.76 20.20 5.89
CA LEU A 380 -14.04 20.33 4.46
C LEU A 380 -13.05 19.55 3.60
N ALA A 381 -11.76 19.58 3.94
CA ALA A 381 -10.73 18.79 3.26
C ALA A 381 -11.04 17.31 3.35
N LEU A 382 -11.45 16.80 4.52
CA LEU A 382 -11.88 15.41 4.66
C LEU A 382 -13.07 15.08 3.75
N GLY A 383 -14.13 15.88 3.78
CA GLY A 383 -15.32 15.65 2.95
C GLY A 383 -15.02 15.68 1.45
N VAL A 384 -14.31 16.71 0.99
CA VAL A 384 -13.96 16.90 -0.42
C VAL A 384 -13.04 15.78 -0.92
N VAL A 385 -11.98 15.47 -0.17
CA VAL A 385 -11.03 14.41 -0.54
C VAL A 385 -11.73 13.05 -0.60
N VAL A 386 -12.60 12.73 0.36
CA VAL A 386 -13.40 11.49 0.31
C VAL A 386 -14.26 11.46 -0.95
N GLY A 387 -14.95 12.55 -1.29
CA GLY A 387 -15.72 12.66 -2.53
C GLY A 387 -14.87 12.43 -3.79
N GLN A 388 -13.70 13.06 -3.86
CA GLN A 388 -12.74 12.89 -4.96
C GLN A 388 -12.28 11.43 -5.09
N ALA A 389 -11.91 10.83 -3.96
CA ALA A 389 -11.40 9.47 -3.85
C ALA A 389 -12.47 8.43 -4.22
N VAL A 390 -13.71 8.59 -3.77
CA VAL A 390 -14.86 7.75 -4.15
C VAL A 390 -15.16 7.86 -5.64
N SER A 391 -15.24 9.10 -6.18
CA SER A 391 -15.50 9.28 -7.61
C SER A 391 -14.37 8.73 -8.49
N ALA A 392 -13.13 8.77 -7.99
CA ALA A 392 -11.98 8.17 -8.66
C ALA A 392 -12.08 6.64 -8.67
N GLY A 393 -12.32 6.03 -7.50
CA GLY A 393 -12.47 4.58 -7.37
C GLY A 393 -13.56 4.00 -8.29
N LEU A 394 -14.75 4.61 -8.31
CA LEU A 394 -15.85 4.19 -9.18
C LEU A 394 -15.51 4.26 -10.67
N ARG A 395 -14.78 5.30 -11.09
CA ARG A 395 -14.36 5.45 -12.49
C ARG A 395 -13.28 4.45 -12.87
N TRP A 396 -12.30 4.22 -11.99
CA TRP A 396 -11.19 3.32 -12.25
C TRP A 396 -11.65 1.87 -12.30
N SER A 397 -12.48 1.44 -11.35
CA SER A 397 -13.00 0.08 -11.28
C SER A 397 -13.88 -0.28 -12.48
N ALA A 398 -14.62 0.68 -13.03
CA ALA A 398 -15.43 0.48 -14.23
C ALA A 398 -14.61 0.54 -15.53
N ALA A 399 -13.56 1.37 -15.59
CA ALA A 399 -12.75 1.55 -16.79
C ALA A 399 -11.72 0.43 -16.99
N HIS A 400 -11.10 -0.04 -15.90
CA HIS A 400 -10.03 -1.04 -15.91
C HIS A 400 -10.29 -2.10 -14.83
N PRO A 401 -11.34 -2.94 -14.98
CA PRO A 401 -11.59 -4.02 -14.04
C PRO A 401 -10.43 -5.03 -14.06
N HIS A 402 -10.15 -5.61 -12.89
CA HIS A 402 -9.13 -6.65 -12.75
C HIS A 402 -9.71 -7.92 -12.13
N ALA A 403 -9.34 -9.06 -12.70
CA ALA A 403 -9.62 -10.40 -12.20
C ALA A 403 -8.77 -10.65 -10.93
N VAL A 404 -9.31 -10.28 -9.77
CA VAL A 404 -8.62 -10.40 -8.47
C VAL A 404 -9.59 -10.90 -7.43
N ASP A 405 -9.16 -11.93 -6.70
CA ASP A 405 -9.79 -12.42 -5.47
C ASP A 405 -8.96 -12.02 -4.23
N LEU A 406 -9.60 -11.39 -3.24
CA LEU A 406 -8.99 -10.92 -2.00
C LEU A 406 -9.02 -11.94 -0.84
N ARG A 407 -9.13 -13.24 -1.17
CA ARG A 407 -9.08 -14.35 -0.20
C ARG A 407 -7.72 -14.50 0.48
N SER A 408 -6.63 -14.36 -0.28
CA SER A 408 -5.27 -14.43 0.29
C SER A 408 -4.94 -13.18 1.09
N ALA A 409 -4.25 -13.36 2.22
CA ALA A 409 -3.72 -12.27 3.04
C ALA A 409 -2.74 -11.34 2.29
N ARG A 410 -2.25 -11.78 1.13
CA ARG A 410 -1.22 -11.12 0.30
C ARG A 410 -1.75 -10.66 -1.07
N ALA A 411 -3.04 -10.82 -1.32
CA ALA A 411 -3.69 -10.38 -2.53
C ALA A 411 -3.73 -8.84 -2.63
N THR A 412 -3.63 -8.33 -3.85
CA THR A 412 -3.71 -6.89 -4.15
C THR A 412 -4.79 -6.61 -5.18
N PRO A 413 -5.56 -5.53 -5.05
CA PRO A 413 -6.75 -5.27 -5.88
C PRO A 413 -6.42 -4.99 -7.35
N ALA A 414 -5.19 -4.58 -7.67
CA ALA A 414 -4.75 -4.23 -9.01
C ALA A 414 -3.24 -4.49 -9.19
N PRO A 415 -2.73 -4.58 -10.42
CA PRO A 415 -1.30 -4.68 -10.69
C PRO A 415 -0.50 -3.48 -10.12
N PRO A 416 0.71 -3.68 -9.58
CA PRO A 416 1.47 -2.62 -8.88
C PRO A 416 1.70 -1.35 -9.69
N LEU A 417 2.09 -1.48 -10.96
CA LEU A 417 2.34 -0.33 -11.84
C LEU A 417 1.08 0.50 -12.07
N VAL A 418 -0.09 -0.15 -12.15
CA VAL A 418 -1.38 0.53 -12.27
C VAL A 418 -1.71 1.28 -10.98
N MET A 419 -1.42 0.66 -9.82
CA MET A 419 -1.57 1.31 -8.52
C MET A 419 -0.69 2.55 -8.37
N VAL A 420 0.54 2.55 -8.92
CA VAL A 420 1.43 3.73 -8.93
C VAL A 420 0.78 4.89 -9.67
N GLY A 421 0.27 4.63 -10.87
CA GLY A 421 -0.40 5.65 -11.68
C GLY A 421 -1.64 6.24 -10.98
N TYR A 422 -2.46 5.38 -10.36
CA TYR A 422 -3.62 5.85 -9.58
C TYR A 422 -3.23 6.61 -8.33
N SER A 423 -2.22 6.13 -7.59
CA SER A 423 -1.69 6.79 -6.40
C SER A 423 -1.18 8.18 -6.73
N LEU A 424 -0.38 8.34 -7.79
CA LEU A 424 0.19 9.63 -8.16
C LEU A 424 -0.91 10.62 -8.56
N ARG A 425 -1.88 10.20 -9.38
CA ARG A 425 -3.00 11.05 -9.79
C ARG A 425 -3.85 11.49 -8.59
N LEU A 426 -4.08 10.60 -7.64
CA LEU A 426 -4.85 10.92 -6.45
C LEU A 426 -4.08 11.84 -5.52
N ALA A 427 -2.81 11.50 -5.24
CA ALA A 427 -1.93 12.30 -4.39
C ALA A 427 -1.86 13.74 -4.89
N VAL A 428 -1.59 13.96 -6.18
CA VAL A 428 -1.56 15.31 -6.77
C VAL A 428 -2.89 16.04 -6.55
N ALA A 429 -4.01 15.42 -6.90
CA ALA A 429 -5.32 16.05 -6.76
C ALA A 429 -5.66 16.40 -5.30
N THR A 430 -5.38 15.48 -4.37
CA THR A 430 -5.67 15.67 -2.95
C THR A 430 -4.72 16.64 -2.28
N THR A 431 -3.44 16.67 -2.68
CA THR A 431 -2.45 17.62 -2.17
C THR A 431 -2.79 19.03 -2.64
N VAL A 432 -3.12 19.22 -3.93
CA VAL A 432 -3.57 20.52 -4.44
C VAL A 432 -4.81 20.99 -3.68
N THR A 433 -5.77 20.09 -3.43
CA THR A 433 -6.97 20.42 -2.64
C THR A 433 -6.60 20.85 -1.22
N GLY A 434 -5.74 20.11 -0.54
CA GLY A 434 -5.31 20.42 0.83
C GLY A 434 -4.51 21.72 0.92
N VAL A 435 -3.62 21.99 -0.04
CA VAL A 435 -2.84 23.25 -0.10
C VAL A 435 -3.76 24.44 -0.33
N LEU A 436 -4.72 24.35 -1.26
CA LEU A 436 -5.65 25.44 -1.52
C LEU A 436 -6.54 25.74 -0.30
N LEU A 437 -7.11 24.69 0.33
CA LEU A 437 -7.94 24.88 1.51
C LEU A 437 -7.13 25.37 2.72
N GLY A 438 -5.91 24.85 2.91
CA GLY A 438 -5.00 25.30 3.96
C GLY A 438 -4.61 26.76 3.78
N GLY A 439 -4.20 27.17 2.57
CA GLY A 439 -3.85 28.56 2.28
C GLY A 439 -5.01 29.54 2.44
N LEU A 440 -6.23 29.14 2.07
CA LEU A 440 -7.42 29.98 2.31
C LEU A 440 -7.76 30.11 3.80
N ALA A 441 -7.54 29.05 4.58
CA ALA A 441 -7.72 29.08 6.03
C ALA A 441 -6.71 29.99 6.71
N GLU A 442 -5.43 29.92 6.31
CA GLU A 442 -4.37 30.80 6.80
C GLU A 442 -4.63 32.27 6.43
N ALA A 443 -5.22 32.52 5.25
CA ALA A 443 -5.64 33.86 4.84
C ALA A 443 -6.93 34.36 5.51
N GLY A 444 -7.57 33.56 6.38
CA GLY A 444 -8.84 33.91 7.04
C GLY A 444 -10.05 33.99 6.10
N ARG A 445 -9.93 33.48 4.87
CA ARG A 445 -10.97 33.56 3.82
C ARG A 445 -11.94 32.38 3.88
N THR A 446 -12.74 32.34 4.94
CA THR A 446 -13.73 31.28 5.19
C THR A 446 -14.84 31.24 4.13
N ASP A 447 -15.17 32.38 3.54
CA ASP A 447 -16.08 32.55 2.40
C ASP A 447 -15.60 31.73 1.19
N LEU A 448 -14.37 31.96 0.76
CA LEU A 448 -13.77 31.28 -0.40
C LEU A 448 -13.52 29.80 -0.12
N LEU A 449 -13.17 29.47 1.13
CA LEU A 449 -12.99 28.10 1.60
C LEU A 449 -14.28 27.27 1.44
N LEU A 450 -15.42 27.83 1.84
CA LEU A 450 -16.74 27.19 1.66
C LEU A 450 -17.13 27.05 0.19
N VAL A 451 -16.95 28.12 -0.60
CA VAL A 451 -17.26 28.12 -2.04
C VAL A 451 -16.42 27.07 -2.78
N LEU A 452 -15.11 27.03 -2.51
CA LEU A 452 -14.21 26.06 -3.13
C LEU A 452 -14.57 24.62 -2.74
N ALA A 453 -14.84 24.37 -1.45
CA ALA A 453 -15.24 23.05 -0.99
C ALA A 453 -16.58 22.61 -1.61
N ALA A 454 -17.56 23.51 -1.70
CA ALA A 454 -18.84 23.23 -2.34
C ALA A 454 -18.67 22.92 -3.83
N ALA A 455 -17.85 23.69 -4.55
CA ALA A 455 -17.56 23.44 -5.97
C ALA A 455 -16.88 22.07 -6.19
N LEU A 456 -15.85 21.75 -5.43
CA LEU A 456 -15.15 20.46 -5.51
C LEU A 456 -16.04 19.28 -5.08
N GLY A 457 -16.90 19.50 -4.08
CA GLY A 457 -17.92 18.56 -3.63
C GLY A 457 -18.97 18.28 -4.72
N ALA A 458 -19.50 19.33 -5.36
CA ALA A 458 -20.47 19.22 -6.45
C ALA A 458 -19.88 18.48 -7.66
N VAL A 459 -18.63 18.75 -8.04
CA VAL A 459 -17.92 18.01 -9.10
C VAL A 459 -17.80 16.53 -8.75
N SER A 460 -17.50 16.21 -7.50
CA SER A 460 -17.40 14.83 -7.02
C SER A 460 -18.77 14.12 -7.04
N ALA A 461 -19.82 14.78 -6.55
CA ALA A 461 -21.19 14.26 -6.56
C ALA A 461 -21.71 14.03 -7.98
N TYR A 462 -21.43 14.94 -8.91
CA TYR A 462 -21.76 14.77 -10.33
C TYR A 462 -21.05 13.56 -10.93
N ARG A 463 -19.75 13.38 -10.64
CA ARG A 463 -18.96 12.23 -11.12
C ARG A 463 -19.47 10.90 -10.57
N ILE A 464 -19.84 10.85 -9.29
CA ILE A 464 -20.43 9.67 -8.64
C ILE A 464 -21.79 9.34 -9.29
N SER A 465 -22.66 10.33 -9.46
CA SER A 465 -23.95 10.18 -10.11
C SER A 465 -23.81 9.67 -11.55
N ARG A 466 -22.84 10.21 -12.30
CA ARG A 466 -22.52 9.75 -13.65
C ARG A 466 -21.99 8.32 -13.66
N ALA A 467 -21.22 7.90 -12.67
CA ALA A 467 -20.79 6.50 -12.54
C ALA A 467 -21.97 5.56 -12.29
N GLY A 468 -22.91 5.93 -11.41
CA GLY A 468 -24.14 5.17 -11.17
C GLY A 468 -25.01 5.04 -12.43
N ARG A 469 -25.17 6.11 -13.21
CA ARG A 469 -25.85 6.06 -14.52
C ARG A 469 -25.14 5.11 -15.50
N ARG A 470 -23.81 5.18 -15.59
CA ARG A 470 -23.02 4.30 -16.47
C ARG A 470 -23.07 2.83 -16.08
N TRP A 471 -23.25 2.51 -14.80
CA TRP A 471 -23.40 1.12 -14.34
C TRP A 471 -24.78 0.53 -14.66
N SER A 472 -25.76 1.40 -14.91
CA SER A 472 -27.10 0.95 -15.33
C SER A 472 -27.07 0.33 -16.73
N ASP A 473 -26.08 0.71 -17.57
CA ASP A 473 -25.83 0.11 -18.88
C ASP A 473 -25.41 -1.37 -18.75
N PRO A 474 -26.23 -2.32 -19.26
CA PRO A 474 -25.99 -3.75 -19.10
C PRO A 474 -24.70 -4.22 -19.81
N VAL A 475 -24.31 -3.61 -20.93
CA VAL A 475 -23.13 -4.02 -21.69
C VAL A 475 -21.85 -3.68 -20.91
N ARG A 476 -21.79 -2.46 -20.35
CA ARG A 476 -20.66 -2.04 -19.50
C ARG A 476 -20.56 -2.89 -18.26
N ARG A 477 -21.70 -3.18 -17.64
CA ARG A 477 -21.77 -4.01 -16.43
C ARG A 477 -21.31 -5.43 -16.72
N ALA A 478 -21.86 -6.09 -17.74
CA ALA A 478 -21.49 -7.44 -18.15
C ALA A 478 -19.98 -7.58 -18.43
N ARG A 479 -19.36 -6.57 -19.05
CA ARG A 479 -17.90 -6.55 -19.26
C ARG A 479 -17.10 -6.52 -17.97
N VAL A 480 -17.52 -5.72 -16.98
CA VAL A 480 -16.84 -5.67 -15.68
C VAL A 480 -17.04 -6.99 -14.94
N VAL A 481 -18.26 -7.50 -14.95
CA VAL A 481 -18.64 -8.75 -14.29
C VAL A 481 -17.82 -9.91 -14.82
N SER A 482 -17.76 -10.10 -16.15
CA SER A 482 -17.01 -11.20 -16.77
C SER A 482 -15.51 -11.15 -16.51
N ILE A 483 -14.91 -9.95 -16.44
CA ILE A 483 -13.49 -9.79 -16.13
C ILE A 483 -13.22 -10.11 -14.66
N VAL A 484 -14.02 -9.58 -13.74
CA VAL A 484 -13.79 -9.76 -12.30
C VAL A 484 -14.09 -11.18 -11.87
N SER A 485 -15.12 -11.81 -12.43
CA SER A 485 -15.50 -13.18 -12.10
C SER A 485 -14.54 -14.25 -12.62
N ALA A 486 -13.69 -13.91 -13.59
CA ALA A 486 -12.63 -14.78 -14.07
C ALA A 486 -11.42 -14.88 -13.11
N GLY A 487 -11.44 -14.13 -12.01
CA GLY A 487 -10.35 -14.02 -11.02
C GLY A 487 -10.25 -15.12 -9.99
#